data_AF-A0A660PH64-F1
#
_entry.id   AF-A0A660PH64-F1
#
_cell.length_a   1.000
_cell.length_b   1.000
_cell.length_c   1.000
_cell.angle_alpha   90.00
_cell.angle_beta   90.00
_cell.angle_gamma   90.00
#
_symmetry.space_group_name_H-M   'P 1'
#
loop_
_entity.id
_entity.type
_entity.pdbx_description
1 polymer ?
#
loop_
_entity_poly.entity_id
_entity_poly.type
_entity_poly.pdbx_seq_one_letter_code
_entity_poly.pdbx_strand_id
1 'polypeptide(L)'
;MRCNIVALLMIILVSLSYGDQYRDYMNKGQKLYNSEDYQTATEQFRQAEVLKPDDPIASFNLGTALYKSQDYSKAVEKFSQSAATAEKKLKNESYYNLGNSQYRNQEYAGALQSYKNALINDPANFDAKYNFELSKIRLKQQQQQQNQQKQQKEDENKKDQEQQRQQQQKEQEQQQKSQNQQQNQKQEQQKQQPKPKKGEMTEQEAKELLEAFEKDEKQIQKELKKFKIKSGSARDW
;
A
#
# COMPACT_ATOMS: atom_id res chain seq x y z
N MET A 1 -47.46 29.01 33.98
CA MET A 1 -46.30 29.19 34.89
C MET A 1 -45.98 27.95 35.72
N ARG A 2 -46.94 27.29 36.40
CA ARG A 2 -46.66 26.11 37.25
C ARG A 2 -46.12 24.88 36.49
N CYS A 3 -46.59 24.60 35.28
CA CYS A 3 -46.11 23.45 34.49
C CYS A 3 -44.63 23.58 34.07
N ASN A 4 -44.20 24.79 33.69
CA ASN A 4 -42.81 25.05 33.29
C ASN A 4 -41.84 24.95 34.47
N ILE A 5 -42.27 25.33 35.68
CA ILE A 5 -41.44 25.23 36.90
C ILE A 5 -41.25 23.75 37.29
N VAL A 6 -42.29 22.93 37.22
CA VAL A 6 -42.18 21.48 37.51
C VAL A 6 -41.31 20.77 36.47
N ALA A 7 -41.44 21.11 35.18
CA ALA A 7 -40.58 20.58 34.12
C ALA A 7 -39.11 21.00 34.31
N LEU A 8 -38.85 22.27 34.66
CA LEU A 8 -37.50 22.75 35.00
C LEU A 8 -36.92 22.03 36.23
N LEU A 9 -37.72 21.83 37.29
CA LEU A 9 -37.28 21.10 38.48
C LEU A 9 -36.97 19.63 38.17
N MET A 10 -37.76 18.96 37.31
CA MET A 10 -37.44 17.59 36.89
C MET A 10 -36.19 17.51 36.02
N ILE A 11 -35.96 18.46 35.12
CA ILE A 11 -34.72 18.53 34.32
C ILE A 11 -33.50 18.73 35.24
N ILE A 12 -33.61 19.59 36.26
CA ILE A 12 -32.54 19.83 37.25
C ILE A 12 -32.26 18.57 38.07
N LEU A 13 -33.29 17.86 38.56
CA LEU A 13 -33.12 16.64 39.36
C LEU A 13 -32.48 15.50 38.56
N VAL A 14 -32.84 15.33 37.29
CA VAL A 14 -32.24 14.34 36.40
C VAL A 14 -30.76 14.67 36.13
N SER A 15 -30.44 15.94 35.86
CA SER A 15 -29.05 16.35 35.60
C SER A 15 -28.15 16.28 36.86
N LEU A 16 -28.68 16.48 38.06
CA LEU A 16 -27.97 16.23 39.32
C LEU A 16 -27.63 14.74 39.50
N SER A 17 -28.57 13.85 39.19
CA SER A 17 -28.34 12.40 39.29
C SER A 17 -27.24 11.89 38.35
N TYR A 18 -27.18 12.42 37.13
CA TYR A 18 -26.08 12.11 36.18
C TYR A 18 -24.71 12.57 36.70
N GLY A 19 -24.66 13.71 37.41
CA GLY A 19 -23.43 14.22 38.01
C GLY A 19 -22.87 13.30 39.11
N ASP A 20 -23.74 12.73 39.93
CA ASP A 20 -23.35 11.82 41.01
C ASP A 20 -22.94 10.44 40.48
N GLN A 21 -23.65 9.90 39.50
CA GLN A 21 -23.26 8.65 38.84
C GLN A 21 -21.91 8.77 38.13
N TYR A 22 -21.67 9.88 37.42
CA TYR A 22 -20.37 10.17 36.81
C TYR A 22 -19.24 10.12 37.84
N ARG A 23 -19.42 10.79 38.99
CA ARG A 23 -18.41 10.80 40.06
C ARG A 23 -18.18 9.40 40.64
N ASP A 24 -19.22 8.61 40.80
CA ASP A 24 -19.12 7.23 41.29
C ASP A 24 -18.30 6.36 40.32
N TYR A 25 -18.62 6.39 39.02
CA TYR A 25 -17.84 5.68 38.01
C TYR A 25 -16.38 6.12 37.94
N MET A 26 -16.12 7.43 37.99
CA MET A 26 -14.74 7.96 38.02
C MET A 26 -13.97 7.49 39.26
N ASN A 27 -14.60 7.52 40.43
CA ASN A 27 -13.97 7.09 41.68
C ASN A 27 -13.73 5.57 41.72
N LYS A 28 -14.68 4.77 41.24
CA LYS A 28 -14.53 3.31 41.12
C LYS A 28 -13.42 2.96 40.13
N GLY A 29 -13.41 3.59 38.96
CA GLY A 29 -12.35 3.44 37.96
C GLY A 29 -10.98 3.78 38.52
N GLN A 30 -10.85 4.89 39.25
CA GLN A 30 -9.59 5.28 39.87
C GLN A 30 -9.11 4.28 40.94
N LYS A 31 -10.02 3.77 41.77
CA LYS A 31 -9.68 2.75 42.77
C LYS A 31 -9.17 1.46 42.12
N LEU A 32 -9.88 0.98 41.10
CA LEU A 32 -9.50 -0.21 40.34
C LEU A 32 -8.14 -0.02 39.64
N TYR A 33 -7.94 1.16 39.03
CA TYR A 33 -6.66 1.51 38.41
C TYR A 33 -5.50 1.49 39.42
N ASN A 34 -5.72 2.04 40.62
CA ASN A 34 -4.71 2.04 41.70
C ASN A 34 -4.47 0.62 42.25
N SER A 35 -5.43 -0.29 42.12
CA SER A 35 -5.29 -1.72 42.43
C SER A 35 -4.75 -2.53 41.25
N GLU A 36 -4.31 -1.87 40.18
CA GLU A 36 -3.79 -2.47 38.94
C GLU A 36 -4.79 -3.33 38.16
N ASP A 37 -6.08 -3.30 38.51
CA ASP A 37 -7.16 -3.89 37.73
C ASP A 37 -7.57 -2.94 36.59
N TYR A 38 -6.68 -2.83 35.60
CA TYR A 38 -6.82 -1.89 34.49
C TYR A 38 -7.99 -2.24 33.56
N GLN A 39 -8.33 -3.53 33.43
CA GLN A 39 -9.45 -3.97 32.59
C GLN A 39 -10.79 -3.52 33.19
N THR A 40 -11.02 -3.76 34.49
CA THR A 40 -12.25 -3.30 35.13
C THR A 40 -12.26 -1.78 35.28
N ALA A 41 -11.11 -1.14 35.52
CA ALA A 41 -11.01 0.32 35.53
C ALA A 41 -11.45 0.94 34.19
N THR A 42 -11.03 0.34 33.07
CA THR A 42 -11.43 0.74 31.72
C THR A 42 -12.95 0.73 31.56
N GLU A 43 -13.63 -0.32 32.07
CA GLU A 43 -15.09 -0.38 32.00
C GLU A 43 -15.75 0.73 32.82
N GLN A 44 -15.28 0.99 34.06
CA GLN A 44 -15.83 2.07 34.87
C GLN A 44 -15.61 3.45 34.22
N PHE A 45 -14.42 3.72 33.68
CA PHE A 45 -14.16 4.98 32.98
C PHE A 45 -14.97 5.10 31.68
N ARG A 46 -15.28 4.00 30.99
CA ARG A 46 -16.20 4.00 29.84
C ARG A 46 -17.61 4.40 30.26
N GLN A 47 -18.11 3.89 31.38
CA GLN A 47 -19.41 4.32 31.92
C GLN A 47 -19.42 5.81 32.27
N ALA A 48 -18.33 6.33 32.84
CA ALA A 48 -18.18 7.77 33.08
C ALA A 48 -18.19 8.60 31.77
N GLU A 49 -17.50 8.13 30.74
CA GLU A 49 -17.48 8.77 29.41
C GLU A 49 -18.86 8.78 28.75
N VAL A 50 -19.67 7.73 28.90
CA VAL A 50 -21.06 7.72 28.40
C VAL A 50 -21.90 8.84 29.01
N LEU A 51 -21.67 9.14 30.30
CA LEU A 51 -22.39 10.20 31.00
C LEU A 51 -21.89 11.61 30.64
N LYS A 52 -20.59 11.75 30.33
CA LYS A 52 -19.96 13.01 29.92
C LYS A 52 -18.96 12.78 28.78
N PRO A 53 -19.43 12.70 27.53
CA PRO A 53 -18.60 12.33 26.38
C PRO A 53 -17.50 13.36 26.06
N ASP A 54 -17.71 14.62 26.43
CA ASP A 54 -16.77 15.71 26.14
C ASP A 54 -15.83 16.03 27.31
N ASP A 55 -15.89 15.27 28.41
CA ASP A 55 -15.05 15.50 29.58
C ASP A 55 -13.61 14.99 29.34
N PRO A 56 -12.62 15.88 29.21
CA PRO A 56 -11.25 15.48 28.96
C PRO A 56 -10.66 14.62 30.08
N ILE A 57 -11.11 14.78 31.33
CA ILE A 57 -10.61 14.00 32.46
C ILE A 57 -11.05 12.53 32.32
N ALA A 58 -12.30 12.29 31.90
CA ALA A 58 -12.80 10.94 31.67
C ALA A 58 -12.05 10.26 30.53
N SER A 59 -11.85 10.95 29.40
CA SER A 59 -11.07 10.42 28.28
C SER A 59 -9.61 10.19 28.65
N PHE A 60 -8.98 11.08 29.41
CA PHE A 60 -7.59 10.91 29.88
C PHE A 60 -7.44 9.67 30.78
N ASN A 61 -8.34 9.50 31.75
CA ASN A 61 -8.30 8.37 32.68
C ASN A 61 -8.57 7.05 31.96
N LEU A 62 -9.54 7.04 31.04
CA LEU A 62 -9.83 5.89 30.18
C LEU A 62 -8.60 5.54 29.32
N GLY A 63 -7.97 6.53 28.68
CA GLY A 63 -6.74 6.34 27.91
C GLY A 63 -5.59 5.78 28.76
N THR A 64 -5.47 6.23 30.01
CA THR A 64 -4.45 5.75 30.94
C THR A 64 -4.68 4.29 31.34
N ALA A 65 -5.92 3.91 31.64
CA ALA A 65 -6.26 2.52 31.91
C ALA A 65 -6.01 1.61 30.69
N LEU A 66 -6.43 2.05 29.49
CA LEU A 66 -6.20 1.33 28.23
C LEU A 66 -4.70 1.14 27.94
N TYR A 67 -3.89 2.18 28.16
CA TYR A 67 -2.43 2.09 27.99
C TYR A 67 -1.83 1.03 28.93
N LYS A 68 -2.26 1.00 30.19
CA LYS A 68 -1.80 0.00 31.17
C LYS A 68 -2.28 -1.41 30.84
N SER A 69 -3.49 -1.55 30.30
CA SER A 69 -4.00 -2.80 29.70
C SER A 69 -3.37 -3.15 28.35
N GLN A 70 -2.41 -2.36 27.86
CA GLN A 70 -1.70 -2.56 26.59
C GLN A 70 -2.56 -2.43 25.32
N ASP A 71 -3.79 -1.91 25.43
CA ASP A 71 -4.61 -1.54 24.29
C ASP A 71 -4.18 -0.14 23.79
N TYR A 72 -2.98 -0.09 23.22
CA TYR A 72 -2.36 1.18 22.82
C TYR A 72 -3.16 1.89 21.72
N SER A 73 -3.78 1.16 20.80
CA SER A 73 -4.60 1.75 19.73
C SER A 73 -5.77 2.54 20.31
N LYS A 74 -6.53 1.97 21.26
CA LYS A 74 -7.62 2.71 21.89
C LYS A 74 -7.11 3.80 22.85
N ALA A 75 -5.96 3.59 23.49
CA ALA A 75 -5.33 4.64 24.29
C ALA A 75 -5.00 5.87 23.43
N VAL A 76 -4.52 5.69 22.20
CA VAL A 76 -4.27 6.77 21.23
C VAL A 76 -5.55 7.56 20.96
N GLU A 77 -6.68 6.89 20.71
CA GLU A 77 -7.96 7.57 20.49
C GLU A 77 -8.37 8.43 21.68
N LYS A 78 -8.28 7.87 22.90
CA LYS A 78 -8.75 8.55 24.12
C LYS A 78 -7.84 9.68 24.58
N PHE A 79 -6.53 9.54 24.44
CA PHE A 79 -5.62 10.67 24.69
C PHE A 79 -5.74 11.76 23.63
N SER A 80 -6.04 11.41 22.37
CA SER A 80 -6.32 12.39 21.32
C SER A 80 -7.58 13.21 21.66
N GLN A 81 -8.67 12.53 22.05
CA GLN A 81 -9.90 13.17 22.50
C GLN A 81 -9.66 14.11 23.69
N SER A 82 -8.95 13.64 24.72
CA SER A 82 -8.57 14.48 25.87
C SER A 82 -7.72 15.69 25.44
N ALA A 83 -6.70 15.51 24.60
CA ALA A 83 -5.87 16.61 24.13
C ALA A 83 -6.65 17.66 23.30
N ALA A 84 -7.75 17.26 22.66
CA ALA A 84 -8.59 18.15 21.88
C ALA A 84 -9.39 19.11 22.76
N THR A 85 -9.96 18.63 23.87
CA THR A 85 -10.88 19.39 24.74
C THR A 85 -10.29 19.86 26.06
N ALA A 86 -9.11 19.36 26.46
CA ALA A 86 -8.47 19.71 27.72
C ALA A 86 -7.89 21.12 27.77
N GLU A 87 -7.86 21.68 28.98
CA GLU A 87 -7.12 22.89 29.32
C GLU A 87 -5.62 22.66 29.46
N LYS A 88 -4.83 23.74 29.38
CA LYS A 88 -3.36 23.74 29.18
C LYS A 88 -2.59 22.61 29.89
N LYS A 89 -2.80 22.40 31.19
CA LYS A 89 -2.07 21.38 31.97
C LYS A 89 -2.43 19.96 31.51
N LEU A 90 -3.71 19.60 31.57
CA LEU A 90 -4.17 18.27 31.18
C LEU A 90 -3.95 18.01 29.68
N LYS A 91 -4.05 19.05 28.84
CA LYS A 91 -3.74 18.98 27.42
C LYS A 91 -2.28 18.58 27.17
N ASN A 92 -1.36 19.16 27.93
CA ASN A 92 0.06 18.80 27.86
C ASN A 92 0.30 17.34 28.27
N GLU A 93 -0.27 16.90 29.39
CA GLU A 93 -0.19 15.51 29.86
C GLU A 93 -0.83 14.53 28.86
N SER A 94 -1.93 14.94 28.22
CA SER A 94 -2.61 14.16 27.18
C SER A 94 -1.74 14.00 25.95
N TYR A 95 -1.07 15.06 25.48
CA TYR A 95 -0.12 14.95 24.38
C TYR A 95 1.08 14.06 24.71
N TYR A 96 1.61 14.15 25.92
CA TYR A 96 2.70 13.27 26.35
C TYR A 96 2.27 11.80 26.35
N ASN A 97 1.11 11.47 26.93
CA ASN A 97 0.61 10.11 26.97
C ASN A 97 0.08 9.60 25.62
N LEU A 98 -0.40 10.49 24.75
CA LEU A 98 -0.67 10.19 23.34
C LEU A 98 0.62 9.75 22.64
N GLY A 99 1.72 10.50 22.82
CA GLY A 99 3.03 10.14 22.29
C GLY A 99 3.52 8.78 22.81
N ASN A 100 3.36 8.52 24.11
CA ASN A 100 3.71 7.23 24.71
C ASN A 100 2.90 6.08 24.08
N SER A 101 1.59 6.28 23.92
CA SER A 101 0.69 5.28 23.33
C SER A 101 1.04 5.01 21.87
N GLN A 102 1.27 6.05 21.07
CA GLN A 102 1.70 5.95 19.67
C GLN A 102 3.05 5.25 19.56
N TYR A 103 4.01 5.57 20.42
CA TYR A 103 5.32 4.91 20.43
C TYR A 103 5.19 3.40 20.70
N ARG A 104 4.36 3.01 21.68
CA ARG A 104 4.09 1.59 21.97
C ARG A 104 3.31 0.90 20.84
N ASN A 105 2.46 1.64 20.13
CA ASN A 105 1.76 1.18 18.94
C ASN A 105 2.63 1.19 17.66
N GLN A 106 3.93 1.49 17.76
CA GLN A 106 4.88 1.60 16.64
C GLN A 106 4.54 2.70 15.62
N GLU A 107 3.69 3.65 16.00
CA GLU A 107 3.33 4.85 15.24
C GLU A 107 4.33 5.98 15.51
N TYR A 108 5.61 5.73 15.25
CA TYR A 108 6.69 6.61 15.68
C TYR A 108 6.59 8.03 15.11
N ALA A 109 6.09 8.19 13.88
CA ALA A 109 5.86 9.51 13.28
C ALA A 109 4.79 10.31 14.03
N GLY A 110 3.69 9.65 14.44
CA GLY A 110 2.66 10.26 15.27
C GLY A 110 3.21 10.64 16.64
N ALA A 111 3.95 9.72 17.27
CA ALA A 111 4.56 9.93 18.58
C ALA A 111 5.42 11.20 18.62
N LEU A 112 6.20 11.45 17.56
CA LEU A 112 7.01 12.67 17.44
C LEU A 112 6.18 13.96 17.47
N GLN A 113 5.04 14.00 16.78
CA GLN A 113 4.19 15.18 16.79
C GLN A 113 3.58 15.40 18.17
N SER A 114 3.15 14.32 18.82
CA SER A 114 2.55 14.38 20.15
C SER A 114 3.55 14.85 21.21
N TYR A 115 4.78 14.30 21.23
CA TYR A 115 5.81 14.80 22.14
C TYR A 115 6.22 16.24 21.83
N LYS A 116 6.27 16.63 20.56
CA LYS A 116 6.52 18.03 20.18
C LYS A 116 5.44 18.95 20.76
N ASN A 117 4.17 18.58 20.65
CA ASN A 117 3.06 19.35 21.24
C ASN A 117 3.14 19.44 22.77
N ALA A 118 3.59 18.37 23.43
CA ALA A 118 3.84 18.41 24.87
C ALA A 118 4.97 19.41 25.21
N LEU A 119 6.09 19.33 24.48
CA LEU A 119 7.26 20.21 24.68
C LEU A 119 7.01 21.69 24.37
N ILE A 120 6.01 22.03 23.55
CA ILE A 120 5.59 23.42 23.34
C ILE A 120 5.04 24.03 24.63
N ASN A 121 4.30 23.25 25.43
CA ASN A 121 3.65 23.74 26.65
C ASN A 121 4.54 23.57 27.89
N ASP A 122 5.38 22.55 27.92
CA ASP A 122 6.40 22.33 28.94
C ASP A 122 7.76 21.99 28.31
N PRO A 123 8.55 23.01 27.93
CA PRO A 123 9.87 22.81 27.37
C PRO A 123 10.88 22.21 28.36
N ALA A 124 10.56 22.11 29.65
CA ALA A 124 11.45 21.54 30.67
C ALA A 124 11.21 20.03 30.87
N ASN A 125 10.14 19.47 30.30
CA ASN A 125 9.82 18.04 30.42
C ASN A 125 10.91 17.16 29.81
N PHE A 126 11.76 16.59 30.68
CA PHE A 126 12.87 15.75 30.27
C PHE A 126 12.41 14.44 29.63
N ASP A 127 11.36 13.81 30.18
CA ASP A 127 10.85 12.54 29.67
C ASP A 127 10.28 12.69 28.26
N ALA A 128 9.56 13.78 27.98
CA ALA A 128 9.06 14.09 26.65
C ALA A 128 10.20 14.34 25.64
N LYS A 129 11.29 15.01 26.04
CA LYS A 129 12.49 15.18 25.19
C LYS A 129 13.16 13.84 24.89
N TYR A 130 13.35 13.03 25.93
CA TYR A 130 13.96 11.71 25.80
C TYR A 130 13.14 10.81 24.87
N ASN A 131 11.82 10.73 25.08
CA ASN A 131 10.94 9.92 24.26
C ASN A 131 10.80 10.45 22.82
N PHE A 132 10.89 11.76 22.62
CA PHE A 132 10.98 12.36 21.29
C PHE A 132 12.22 11.88 20.53
N GLU A 133 13.40 11.94 21.14
CA GLU A 133 14.64 11.47 20.51
C GLU A 133 14.61 9.95 20.27
N LEU A 134 14.09 9.18 21.22
CA LEU A 134 13.89 7.74 21.04
C LEU A 134 12.95 7.42 19.87
N SER A 135 11.88 8.20 19.71
CA SER A 135 10.94 8.06 18.60
C SER A 135 11.58 8.38 17.25
N LYS A 136 12.49 9.37 17.18
CA LYS A 136 13.26 9.67 15.95
C LYS A 136 14.12 8.49 15.53
N ILE A 137 14.81 7.88 16.50
CA ILE A 137 15.66 6.71 16.25
C ILE A 137 14.80 5.55 15.73
N ARG A 138 13.67 5.26 16.38
CA ARG A 138 12.77 4.18 15.96
C ARG A 138 12.16 4.41 14.59
N LEU A 139 11.73 5.63 14.28
CA LEU A 139 11.23 5.98 12.95
C LEU A 139 12.28 5.75 11.86
N LYS A 140 13.52 6.17 12.09
CA LYS A 140 14.62 5.93 11.14
C LYS A 140 14.89 4.44 10.94
N GLN A 141 14.89 3.65 12.02
CA GLN A 141 15.05 2.19 11.95
C GLN A 141 13.93 1.54 11.15
N GLN A 142 12.68 1.94 11.39
CA GLN A 142 11.51 1.44 10.65
C GLN A 142 11.61 1.74 9.16
N GLN A 143 12.03 2.96 8.78
CA GLN A 143 12.25 3.33 7.37
C GLN A 143 13.37 2.52 6.72
N GLN A 144 14.48 2.28 7.44
CA GLN A 144 15.59 1.46 6.93
C GLN A 144 15.16 0.01 6.68
N GLN A 145 14.41 -0.59 7.61
CA GLN A 145 13.87 -1.94 7.44
C GLN A 145 12.92 -2.03 6.24
N GLN A 146 12.04 -1.05 6.07
CA GLN A 146 11.14 -1.00 4.90
C GLN A 146 11.92 -0.88 3.59
N ASN A 147 12.98 -0.09 3.54
CA ASN A 147 13.82 0.04 2.35
C ASN A 147 14.58 -1.25 2.03
N GLN A 148 15.12 -1.93 3.04
CA GLN A 148 15.77 -3.24 2.87
C GLN A 148 14.81 -4.29 2.33
N GLN A 149 13.58 -4.35 2.84
CA GLN A 149 12.56 -5.27 2.34
C GLN A 149 12.15 -4.96 0.90
N LYS A 150 12.07 -3.68 0.52
CA LYS A 150 11.80 -3.29 -0.89
C LYS A 150 12.94 -3.74 -1.80
N GLN A 151 14.18 -3.52 -1.40
CA GLN A 151 15.35 -3.93 -2.18
C GLN A 151 15.41 -5.46 -2.36
N GLN A 152 15.13 -6.22 -1.30
CA GLN A 152 15.06 -7.69 -1.39
C GLN A 152 14.00 -8.15 -2.40
N LYS A 153 12.80 -7.57 -2.37
CA LYS A 153 11.74 -7.88 -3.33
C LYS A 153 12.11 -7.50 -4.77
N GLU A 154 12.80 -6.39 -4.97
CA GLU A 154 13.29 -6.00 -6.29
C GLU A 154 14.34 -6.97 -6.82
N ASP A 155 15.23 -7.47 -5.96
CA ASP A 155 16.26 -8.43 -6.34
C ASP A 155 15.67 -9.82 -6.62
N GLU A 156 14.65 -10.25 -5.87
CA GLU A 156 13.87 -11.47 -6.16
C GLU A 156 13.17 -11.36 -7.52
N ASN A 157 12.47 -10.25 -7.78
CA ASN A 157 11.80 -10.02 -9.07
C ASN A 157 12.78 -10.02 -10.25
N LYS A 158 13.98 -9.46 -10.08
CA LYS A 158 15.04 -9.48 -11.12
C LYS A 158 15.50 -10.91 -11.41
N LYS A 159 15.70 -11.74 -10.38
CA LYS A 159 16.09 -13.14 -10.53
C LYS A 159 15.00 -13.94 -11.26
N ASP A 160 13.75 -13.72 -10.91
CA ASP A 160 12.62 -14.40 -11.57
C ASP A 160 12.52 -14.02 -13.05
N GLN A 161 12.68 -12.73 -13.37
CA GLN A 161 12.74 -12.27 -14.76
C GLN A 161 13.93 -12.86 -15.53
N GLU A 162 15.08 -13.00 -14.88
CA GLU A 162 16.26 -13.60 -15.50
C GLU A 162 16.05 -15.10 -15.78
N GLN A 163 15.47 -15.84 -14.84
CA GLN A 163 15.11 -17.24 -15.04
C GLN A 163 14.10 -17.42 -16.18
N GLN A 164 13.08 -16.57 -16.26
CA GLN A 164 12.12 -16.58 -17.37
C GLN A 164 12.78 -16.31 -18.73
N ARG A 165 13.71 -15.34 -18.81
CA ARG A 165 14.46 -15.07 -20.04
C ARG A 165 15.33 -16.26 -20.45
N GLN A 166 16.02 -16.89 -19.50
CA GLN A 166 16.83 -18.09 -19.77
C GLN A 166 15.96 -19.26 -20.25
N GLN A 167 14.75 -19.42 -19.70
CA GLN A 167 13.82 -20.46 -20.14
C GLN A 167 13.31 -20.20 -21.56
N GLN A 168 12.92 -18.97 -21.88
CA GLN A 168 12.52 -18.59 -23.24
C GLN A 168 13.65 -18.78 -24.26
N GLN A 169 14.89 -18.45 -23.92
CA GLN A 169 16.04 -18.72 -24.80
C GLN A 169 16.22 -20.21 -25.07
N LYS A 170 16.12 -21.07 -24.04
CA LYS A 170 16.21 -22.52 -24.21
C LYS A 170 15.10 -23.08 -25.11
N GLU A 171 13.88 -22.57 -24.97
CA GLU A 171 12.75 -22.96 -25.83
C GLU A 171 12.97 -22.54 -27.30
N GLN A 172 13.47 -21.33 -27.54
CA GLN A 172 13.82 -20.86 -28.88
C GLN A 172 14.94 -21.69 -29.53
N GLU A 173 15.99 -22.03 -28.78
CA GLU A 173 17.06 -22.90 -29.27
C GLU A 173 16.56 -24.30 -29.63
N GLN A 174 15.66 -24.87 -28.82
CA GLN A 174 15.04 -26.17 -29.13
C GLN A 174 14.19 -26.09 -30.41
N GLN A 175 13.39 -25.04 -30.59
CA GLN A 175 12.60 -24.85 -31.81
C GLN A 175 13.49 -24.70 -33.05
N GLN A 176 14.58 -23.94 -32.97
CA GLN A 176 15.55 -23.82 -34.08
C GLN A 176 16.20 -25.17 -34.42
N LYS A 177 16.60 -25.95 -33.42
CA LYS A 177 17.16 -27.30 -33.65
C LYS A 177 16.14 -28.22 -34.34
N SER A 178 14.87 -28.19 -33.92
CA SER A 178 13.81 -28.97 -34.55
C SER A 178 13.54 -28.54 -36.00
N GLN A 179 13.54 -27.23 -36.28
CA GLN A 179 13.40 -26.72 -37.66
C GLN A 179 14.57 -27.15 -38.54
N ASN A 180 15.81 -27.02 -38.06
CA ASN A 180 17.00 -27.45 -38.80
C ASN A 180 16.98 -28.97 -39.08
N GLN A 181 16.54 -29.80 -38.13
CA GLN A 181 16.37 -31.23 -38.36
C GLN A 181 15.32 -31.54 -39.43
N GLN A 182 14.16 -30.87 -39.41
CA GLN A 182 13.16 -31.02 -40.48
C GLN A 182 13.67 -30.57 -41.84
N GLN A 183 14.46 -29.49 -41.89
CA GLN A 183 15.03 -28.99 -43.13
C GLN A 183 16.08 -29.94 -43.71
N ASN A 184 16.93 -30.52 -42.86
CA ASN A 184 17.88 -31.57 -43.26
C ASN A 184 17.16 -32.83 -43.75
N GLN A 185 16.09 -33.27 -43.07
CA GLN A 185 15.29 -34.41 -43.56
C GLN A 185 14.63 -34.14 -44.91
N LYS A 186 14.14 -32.92 -45.15
CA LYS A 186 13.61 -32.52 -46.48
C LYS A 186 14.71 -32.52 -47.54
N GLN A 187 15.92 -32.07 -47.24
CA GLN A 187 17.06 -32.14 -48.16
C GLN A 187 17.49 -33.59 -48.45
N GLU A 188 17.47 -34.47 -47.45
CA GLU A 188 17.77 -35.90 -47.66
C GLU A 188 16.68 -36.59 -48.50
N GLN A 189 15.41 -36.26 -48.29
CA GLN A 189 14.32 -36.74 -49.14
C GLN A 189 14.42 -36.21 -50.58
N GLN A 190 14.88 -34.98 -50.79
CA GLN A 190 15.19 -34.46 -52.13
C GLN A 190 16.40 -35.15 -52.79
N LYS A 191 17.36 -35.67 -52.02
CA LYS A 191 18.45 -36.51 -52.56
C LYS A 191 18.01 -37.93 -52.92
N GLN A 192 16.88 -38.40 -52.38
CA GLN A 192 16.27 -39.70 -52.69
C GLN A 192 15.15 -39.62 -53.72
N GLN A 193 14.69 -38.42 -54.11
CA GLN A 193 13.97 -38.27 -55.36
C GLN A 193 14.90 -38.74 -56.49
N PRO A 194 14.40 -39.52 -57.46
CA PRO A 194 15.23 -39.91 -58.58
C PRO A 194 15.75 -38.62 -59.19
N LYS A 195 17.08 -38.48 -59.31
CA LYS A 195 17.66 -37.49 -60.22
C LYS A 195 16.79 -37.55 -61.48
N PRO A 196 16.26 -36.42 -61.98
CA PRO A 196 15.63 -36.49 -63.29
C PRO A 196 16.69 -37.15 -64.16
N LYS A 197 16.32 -38.28 -64.79
CA LYS A 197 17.12 -38.76 -65.91
C LYS A 197 17.37 -37.51 -66.74
N LYS A 198 18.59 -37.29 -67.22
CA LYS A 198 18.83 -36.36 -68.32
C LYS A 198 17.96 -36.86 -69.49
N GLY A 199 16.68 -36.53 -69.45
CA GLY A 199 15.80 -36.43 -70.58
C GLY A 199 16.03 -35.01 -71.04
N GLU A 200 16.46 -34.89 -72.28
CA GLU A 200 16.55 -33.63 -72.98
C GLU A 200 15.22 -32.90 -72.77
N MET A 201 15.27 -31.69 -72.18
CA MET A 201 14.12 -30.81 -72.14
C MET A 201 13.69 -30.63 -73.60
N THR A 202 12.46 -31.01 -73.94
CA THR A 202 12.02 -30.84 -75.32
C THR A 202 12.00 -29.35 -75.63
N GLU A 203 12.28 -28.98 -76.89
CA GLU A 203 12.31 -27.57 -77.29
C GLU A 203 10.99 -26.84 -76.96
N GLN A 204 9.87 -27.58 -76.92
CA GLN A 204 8.57 -27.08 -76.50
C GLN A 204 8.50 -26.75 -75.00
N GLU A 205 8.97 -27.64 -74.12
CA GLU A 205 8.99 -27.38 -72.67
C GLU A 205 9.91 -26.20 -72.32
N ALA A 206 11.03 -26.06 -73.05
CA ALA A 206 11.93 -24.91 -72.90
C ALA A 206 11.26 -23.60 -73.34
N LYS A 207 10.50 -23.63 -74.45
CA LYS A 207 9.75 -22.47 -74.95
C LYS A 207 8.60 -22.07 -74.03
N GLU A 208 7.81 -23.03 -73.54
CA GLU A 208 6.70 -22.76 -72.61
C GLU A 208 7.22 -22.15 -71.30
N LEU A 209 8.37 -22.64 -70.80
CA LEU A 209 9.00 -22.07 -69.62
C LEU A 209 9.50 -20.64 -69.87
N LEU A 210 10.10 -20.37 -71.03
CA LEU A 210 10.54 -19.03 -71.42
C LEU A 210 9.35 -18.07 -71.55
N GLU A 211 8.25 -18.53 -72.15
CA GLU A 211 7.02 -17.74 -72.27
C GLU A 211 6.40 -17.43 -70.91
N ALA A 212 6.42 -18.39 -69.98
CA ALA A 212 5.97 -18.17 -68.60
C ALA A 212 6.81 -17.08 -67.90
N PHE A 213 8.14 -17.14 -68.03
CA PHE A 213 9.04 -16.12 -67.48
C PHE A 213 8.83 -14.74 -68.10
N GLU A 214 8.69 -14.66 -69.43
CA GLU A 214 8.43 -13.39 -70.11
C GLU A 214 7.09 -12.77 -69.70
N LYS A 215 6.07 -13.60 -69.47
CA LYS A 215 4.75 -13.15 -69.04
C LYS A 215 4.81 -12.58 -67.62
N ASP A 216 5.52 -13.25 -66.72
CA ASP A 216 5.75 -12.78 -65.36
C ASP A 216 6.55 -11.49 -65.34
N GLU A 217 7.60 -11.36 -66.18
CA GLU A 217 8.38 -10.12 -66.29
C GLU A 217 7.53 -8.96 -66.79
N LYS A 218 6.73 -9.17 -67.85
CA LYS A 218 5.78 -8.16 -68.35
C LYS A 218 4.77 -7.74 -67.30
N GLN A 219 4.31 -8.68 -66.47
CA GLN A 219 3.38 -8.39 -65.38
C GLN A 219 4.04 -7.57 -64.28
N ILE A 220 5.27 -7.90 -63.89
CA ILE A 220 6.07 -7.13 -62.93
C ILE A 220 6.34 -5.71 -63.46
N GLN A 221 6.72 -5.58 -64.73
CA GLN A 221 6.92 -4.26 -65.35
C GLN A 221 5.64 -3.41 -65.39
N LYS A 222 4.48 -4.04 -65.61
CA LYS A 222 3.18 -3.36 -65.60
C LYS A 222 2.81 -2.88 -64.19
N GLU A 223 3.05 -3.70 -63.17
CA GLU A 223 2.86 -3.32 -61.77
C GLU A 223 3.83 -2.22 -61.34
N LEU A 224 5.10 -2.27 -61.73
CA LEU A 224 6.09 -1.20 -61.48
C LEU A 224 5.70 0.12 -62.15
N LYS A 225 5.17 0.09 -63.38
CA LYS A 225 4.66 1.30 -64.06
C LYS A 225 3.42 1.87 -63.37
N LYS A 226 2.46 1.04 -62.96
CA LYS A 226 1.30 1.49 -62.15
C LYS A 226 1.75 2.12 -60.84
N PHE A 227 2.73 1.52 -60.17
CA PHE A 227 3.29 2.03 -58.93
C PHE A 227 3.94 3.41 -59.13
N LYS A 228 4.77 3.58 -60.17
CA LYS A 228 5.37 4.88 -60.54
C LYS A 228 4.35 5.96 -60.89
N ILE A 229 3.25 5.62 -61.58
CA ILE A 229 2.19 6.59 -61.91
C ILE A 229 1.43 7.02 -60.64
N LYS A 230 1.23 6.10 -59.68
CA LYS A 230 0.56 6.40 -58.41
C LYS A 230 1.42 7.26 -57.47
N SER A 231 2.75 7.10 -57.49
CA SER A 231 3.69 7.92 -56.70
C SER A 231 4.03 9.28 -57.34
N GLY A 232 3.87 9.45 -58.65
CA GLY A 232 4.08 10.72 -59.37
C GLY A 232 2.90 11.70 -59.34
N SER A 233 1.78 11.32 -58.71
CA SER A 233 0.59 12.17 -58.51
C SER A 233 0.50 12.80 -57.11
N ALA A 234 1.51 12.60 -56.25
CA ALA A 234 1.65 13.39 -55.03
C ALA A 234 2.25 14.76 -55.42
N ARG A 235 1.36 15.66 -55.83
CA ARG A 235 1.66 17.04 -56.19
C ARG A 235 2.39 17.75 -55.05
N ASP A 236 3.53 18.33 -55.42
CA ASP A 236 4.10 19.52 -54.81
C ASP A 236 3.01 20.58 -54.56
N TRP A 237 2.82 20.90 -53.29
CA TRP A 237 2.62 22.23 -52.73
C TRP A 237 3.17 22.21 -51.29
#